data_AF-A0A954RJ31-F1
#
_entry.id   AF-A0A954RJ31-F1
#
_cell.length_a   1.000
_cell.length_b   1.000
_cell.length_c   1.000
_cell.angle_alpha   90.00
_cell.angle_beta   90.00
_cell.angle_gamma   90.00
#
_symmetry.space_group_name_H-M   'P 1'
#
loop_
_entity.id
_entity.type
_entity.pdbx_description
1 polymer ?
#
loop_
_entity_poly.entity_id
_entity_poly.type
_entity_poly.pdbx_seq_one_letter_code
_entity_poly.pdbx_strand_id
1 'polypeptide(L)'
;MNDSGRDLQRAIEELSSEIEHVERVLDAEKRVVRASRLVEAIIKSHFTTRSSERRGLRTLIEIRRRFLGRRLYEDAAFAVNVRNRIAHHTLEGEPTEKELSEAAAVFIKIIRKHLTALERRDEEKHDPAGEQRMATDSEVLTGNVPFGTSNEHEVDTEESTAQQATVTPRVKRTPRRSLDATDDDPAVTASDVAEYTFCPRAGVSTHECKREELDDELPSLGRMLWYEADKIEDDYGRSSYRLFWMVVGLLCSFAIFALTPLIASPGAVFALLGGVGIWVCYFTLEFFTWRVLSKRRLEFKLAVPCDPNPNSATIQNVDWFGLLAAGYDAFEPKKSLADPQWKLTGKPRRIIRKGGLAIPVHRVRSNGGPPKPQHIVRAMALCHLVDVSEGASSPFAVILYSGSYQGITIPANQRNRELFYSALERARKGIRDSDLGERQPSEPPTASPCKNCPHGRPRRASDGVPTMRYGEILDPYVLVDRKSRIYHSSCGDRFRWKPPHERSHRLYRPPS
;
A
#
# COMPACT_ATOMS: atom_id res chain seq x y z
N MET A 1 22.85 15.01 22.87
CA MET A 1 22.09 15.42 21.67
C MET A 1 22.90 16.28 20.68
N ASN A 2 24.22 16.49 20.89
CA ASN A 2 25.07 17.32 20.02
C ASN A 2 25.54 16.65 18.70
N ASP A 3 25.32 15.34 18.51
CA ASP A 3 25.78 14.67 17.27
C ASP A 3 24.98 15.07 16.03
N SER A 4 23.68 15.35 16.18
CA SER A 4 22.83 15.68 15.04
C SER A 4 23.18 17.01 14.36
N GLY A 5 23.86 17.94 15.03
CA GLY A 5 24.34 19.19 14.41
C GLY A 5 25.59 18.95 13.55
N ARG A 6 26.58 18.25 14.11
CA ARG A 6 27.84 17.91 13.41
C ARG A 6 27.61 17.06 12.16
N ASP A 7 26.60 16.19 12.18
CA ASP A 7 26.23 15.40 11.01
C ASP A 7 25.64 16.24 9.87
N LEU A 8 24.90 17.31 10.18
CA LEU A 8 24.31 18.18 9.16
C LEU A 8 25.36 19.06 8.49
N GLN A 9 26.27 19.65 9.27
CA GLN A 9 27.35 20.48 8.73
C GLN A 9 28.30 19.68 7.83
N ARG A 10 28.66 18.45 8.24
CA ARG A 10 29.44 17.54 7.40
C ARG A 10 28.72 17.22 6.08
N ALA A 11 27.40 17.00 6.13
CA ALA A 11 26.61 16.76 4.92
C ALA A 11 26.59 18.00 4.01
N ILE A 12 26.51 19.21 4.55
CA ILE A 12 26.57 20.45 3.75
C ILE A 12 27.94 20.59 3.06
N GLU A 13 29.04 20.34 3.78
CA GLU A 13 30.41 20.38 3.22
C GLU A 13 30.61 19.33 2.12
N GLU A 14 30.15 18.09 2.34
CA GLU A 14 30.22 17.00 1.37
C GLU A 14 29.44 17.34 0.10
N LEU A 15 28.20 17.82 0.24
CA LEU A 15 27.36 18.24 -0.88
C LEU A 15 27.99 19.42 -1.64
N SER A 16 28.63 20.36 -0.96
CA SER A 16 29.31 21.50 -1.58
C SER A 16 30.51 21.04 -2.41
N SER A 17 31.31 20.12 -1.88
CA SER A 17 32.43 19.50 -2.61
C SER A 17 31.95 18.72 -3.83
N GLU A 18 30.85 17.97 -3.72
CA GLU A 18 30.27 17.25 -4.86
C GLU A 18 29.77 18.20 -5.96
N ILE A 19 29.19 19.36 -5.61
CA ILE A 19 28.79 20.37 -6.60
C ILE A 19 30.00 20.86 -7.39
N GLU A 20 31.09 21.23 -6.72
CA GLU A 20 32.32 21.66 -7.40
C GLU A 20 32.87 20.56 -8.31
N HIS A 21 32.83 19.31 -7.85
CA HIS A 21 33.26 18.18 -8.64
C HIS A 21 32.40 18.02 -9.90
N VAL A 22 31.08 18.11 -9.78
CA VAL A 22 30.14 18.04 -10.92
C VAL A 22 30.41 19.19 -11.91
N GLU A 23 30.66 20.40 -11.44
CA GLU A 23 30.98 21.55 -12.30
C GLU A 23 32.28 21.38 -13.09
N ARG A 24 33.28 20.67 -12.54
CA ARG A 24 34.55 20.38 -13.22
C ARG A 24 34.47 19.23 -14.24
N VAL A 25 33.40 18.43 -14.26
CA VAL A 25 33.25 17.32 -15.23
C VAL A 25 33.07 17.91 -16.63
N LEU A 26 34.05 17.74 -17.52
CA LEU A 26 34.01 18.29 -18.89
C LEU A 26 32.88 17.70 -19.75
N ASP A 27 32.54 16.43 -19.56
CA ASP A 27 31.50 15.72 -20.31
C ASP A 27 30.08 16.12 -19.88
N ALA A 28 29.30 16.68 -20.80
CA ALA A 28 27.98 17.25 -20.51
C ALA A 28 26.96 16.18 -20.08
N GLU A 29 27.01 14.98 -20.67
CA GLU A 29 26.10 13.87 -20.35
C GLU A 29 26.33 13.37 -18.92
N LYS A 30 27.59 13.08 -18.58
CA LYS A 30 27.99 12.68 -17.22
C LYS A 30 27.65 13.76 -16.20
N ARG A 31 27.76 15.04 -16.57
CA ARG A 31 27.38 16.17 -15.71
C ARG A 31 25.88 16.14 -15.38
N VAL A 32 25.01 15.96 -16.38
CA VAL A 32 23.55 15.81 -16.17
C VAL A 32 23.24 14.62 -15.28
N VAL A 33 23.81 13.44 -15.57
CA VAL A 33 23.53 12.22 -14.82
C VAL A 33 23.94 12.38 -13.35
N ARG A 34 25.15 12.90 -13.08
CA ARG A 34 25.64 13.11 -11.71
C ARG A 34 24.83 14.17 -10.97
N ALA A 35 24.57 15.32 -11.59
CA ALA A 35 23.74 16.37 -10.99
C ALA A 35 22.33 15.85 -10.63
N SER A 36 21.72 15.05 -11.52
CA SER A 36 20.40 14.47 -11.27
C SER A 36 20.38 13.51 -10.07
N ARG A 37 21.43 12.70 -9.90
CA ARG A 37 21.59 11.79 -8.75
C ARG A 37 21.78 12.57 -7.44
N LEU A 38 22.53 13.66 -7.49
CA LEU A 38 22.76 14.52 -6.32
C LEU A 38 21.46 15.21 -5.88
N VAL A 39 20.62 15.67 -6.81
CA VAL A 39 19.27 16.16 -6.49
C VAL A 39 18.43 15.07 -5.81
N GLU A 40 18.43 13.83 -6.33
CA GLU A 40 17.69 12.73 -5.70
C GLU A 40 18.21 12.45 -4.28
N ALA A 41 19.53 12.39 -4.10
CA ALA A 41 20.17 12.10 -2.83
C ALA A 41 19.77 13.14 -1.77
N ILE A 42 19.94 14.43 -2.06
CA ILE A 42 19.61 15.53 -1.13
C ILE A 42 18.14 15.51 -0.73
N ILE A 43 17.23 15.34 -1.71
CA ILE A 43 15.79 15.34 -1.41
C ILE A 43 15.44 14.11 -0.56
N LYS A 44 15.99 12.94 -0.89
CA LYS A 44 15.75 11.69 -0.16
C LYS A 44 16.27 11.76 1.28
N SER A 45 17.51 12.22 1.48
CA SER A 45 18.16 12.24 2.81
C SER A 45 17.58 13.29 3.74
N HIS A 46 17.29 14.51 3.25
CA HIS A 46 16.98 15.63 4.14
C HIS A 46 15.54 16.15 4.08
N PHE A 47 14.81 15.88 3.00
CA PHE A 47 13.51 16.53 2.74
C PHE A 47 12.33 15.56 2.59
N THR A 48 12.56 14.26 2.77
CA THR A 48 11.49 13.25 2.69
C THR A 48 11.49 12.32 3.89
N THR A 49 10.32 11.78 4.23
CA THR A 49 10.20 10.74 5.24
C THR A 49 10.63 9.39 4.66
N ARG A 50 11.16 8.47 5.49
CA ARG A 50 11.70 7.12 5.12
C ARG A 50 10.88 6.29 4.11
N SER A 51 9.62 6.63 3.86
CA SER A 51 8.77 5.99 2.83
C SER A 51 9.05 6.41 1.37
N SER A 52 10.05 7.26 1.12
CA SER A 52 10.32 7.89 -0.20
C SER A 52 11.44 7.23 -1.02
N GLU A 53 12.17 6.25 -0.50
CA GLU A 53 13.38 5.70 -1.14
C GLU A 53 13.13 5.20 -2.58
N ARG A 54 11.92 4.69 -2.86
CA ARG A 54 11.52 4.17 -4.18
C ARG A 54 10.98 5.22 -5.17
N ARG A 55 10.92 6.51 -4.80
CA ARG A 55 10.41 7.57 -5.68
C ARG A 55 11.51 8.02 -6.64
N GLY A 56 11.19 8.08 -7.93
CA GLY A 56 12.08 8.62 -8.95
C GLY A 56 12.14 10.15 -8.92
N LEU A 57 13.19 10.73 -9.52
CA LEU A 57 13.46 12.17 -9.57
C LEU A 57 12.24 13.05 -9.90
N ARG A 58 11.43 12.68 -10.90
CA ARG A 58 10.22 13.44 -11.28
C ARG A 58 9.25 13.60 -10.11
N THR A 59 9.00 12.53 -9.36
CA THR A 59 8.09 12.55 -8.20
C THR A 59 8.70 13.35 -7.05
N LEU A 60 10.02 13.26 -6.84
CA LEU A 60 10.72 14.04 -5.82
C LEU A 60 10.62 15.56 -6.10
N ILE A 61 10.80 15.96 -7.36
CA ILE A 61 10.65 17.36 -7.79
C ILE A 61 9.21 17.86 -7.64
N GLU A 62 8.20 17.04 -7.98
CA GLU A 62 6.77 17.39 -7.78
C GLU A 62 6.46 17.64 -6.31
N ILE A 63 6.96 16.80 -5.39
CA ILE A 63 6.79 17.00 -3.94
C ILE A 63 7.39 18.34 -3.49
N ARG A 64 8.50 18.76 -4.12
CA ARG A 64 9.20 20.02 -3.82
C ARG A 64 8.72 21.20 -4.67
N ARG A 65 7.63 21.07 -5.44
CA ARG A 65 7.12 22.11 -6.35
C ARG A 65 6.93 23.48 -5.68
N ARG A 66 6.31 23.52 -4.49
CA ARG A 66 6.10 24.78 -3.75
C ARG A 66 7.41 25.43 -3.33
N PHE A 67 8.38 24.63 -2.89
CA PHE A 67 9.70 25.10 -2.45
C PHE A 67 10.52 25.65 -3.63
N LEU A 68 10.51 24.94 -4.77
CA LEU A 68 11.25 25.35 -5.97
C LEU A 68 10.70 26.66 -6.56
N GLY A 69 9.40 26.91 -6.43
CA GLY A 69 8.71 28.01 -7.08
C GLY A 69 8.42 27.69 -8.55
N ARG A 70 7.51 28.45 -9.18
CA ARG A 70 6.98 28.12 -10.51
C ARG A 70 8.06 28.01 -11.59
N ARG A 71 8.91 29.03 -11.72
CA ARG A 71 9.94 29.09 -12.78
C ARG A 71 10.94 27.94 -12.69
N LEU A 72 11.56 27.76 -11.52
CA LEU A 72 12.55 26.68 -11.34
C LEU A 72 11.93 25.29 -11.43
N TYR A 73 10.65 25.13 -11.10
CA TYR A 73 9.93 23.88 -11.27
C TYR A 73 9.68 23.54 -12.75
N GLU A 74 9.31 24.53 -13.57
CA GLU A 74 9.16 24.38 -15.02
C GLU A 74 10.52 24.03 -15.67
N ASP A 75 11.61 24.72 -15.28
CA ASP A 75 12.97 24.40 -15.70
C ASP A 75 13.37 22.97 -15.30
N ALA A 76 13.00 22.55 -14.09
CA ALA A 76 13.28 21.21 -13.57
C ALA A 76 12.58 20.10 -14.39
N ALA A 77 11.36 20.36 -14.88
CA ALA A 77 10.65 19.43 -15.74
C ALA A 77 11.38 19.22 -17.07
N PHE A 78 11.94 20.29 -17.65
CA PHE A 78 12.80 20.22 -18.82
C PHE A 78 14.05 19.37 -18.55
N ALA A 79 14.78 19.65 -17.46
CA ALA A 79 16.00 18.92 -17.11
C ALA A 79 15.75 17.42 -16.87
N VAL A 80 14.61 17.07 -16.25
CA VAL A 80 14.19 15.66 -16.06
C VAL A 80 13.89 14.99 -17.41
N ASN A 81 13.31 15.71 -18.37
CA ASN A 81 13.06 15.15 -19.70
C ASN A 81 14.38 14.84 -20.43
N VAL A 82 15.31 15.81 -20.45
CA VAL A 82 16.65 15.62 -21.03
C VAL A 82 17.36 14.41 -20.40
N ARG A 83 17.34 14.29 -19.07
CA ARG A 83 17.91 13.13 -18.35
C ARG A 83 17.26 11.79 -18.74
N ASN A 84 15.95 11.78 -18.98
CA ASN A 84 15.26 10.55 -19.38
C ASN A 84 15.55 10.15 -20.84
N ARG A 85 15.80 11.11 -21.74
CA ARG A 85 16.26 10.83 -23.11
C ARG A 85 17.62 10.11 -23.11
N ILE A 86 18.55 10.56 -22.25
CA ILE A 86 19.84 9.88 -22.02
C ILE A 86 19.62 8.45 -21.50
N ALA A 87 18.76 8.27 -20.49
CA ALA A 87 18.61 6.99 -19.80
C ALA A 87 17.82 5.93 -20.59
N HIS A 88 16.94 6.32 -21.51
CA HIS A 88 15.95 5.42 -22.09
C HIS A 88 15.95 5.32 -23.63
N HIS A 89 16.94 5.89 -24.34
CA HIS A 89 17.00 5.92 -25.82
C HIS A 89 15.60 6.10 -26.43
N THR A 90 14.91 7.17 -26.03
CA THR A 90 13.54 7.43 -26.47
C THR A 90 13.51 7.85 -27.95
N LEU A 91 12.35 7.72 -28.59
CA LEU A 91 12.12 8.10 -29.99
C LEU A 91 12.34 9.60 -30.29
N GLU A 92 12.55 10.45 -29.27
CA GLU A 92 12.73 11.90 -29.40
C GLU A 92 14.17 12.32 -29.77
N GLY A 93 15.04 11.36 -30.15
CA GLY A 93 16.43 11.61 -30.54
C GLY A 93 17.35 11.93 -29.36
N GLU A 94 18.66 11.93 -29.61
CA GLU A 94 19.67 12.26 -28.59
C GLU A 94 19.65 13.76 -28.24
N PRO A 95 19.79 14.12 -26.95
CA PRO A 95 19.81 15.52 -26.54
C PRO A 95 21.05 16.23 -27.07
N THR A 96 20.89 17.49 -27.49
CA THR A 96 22.00 18.32 -27.96
C THR A 96 22.91 18.71 -26.80
N GLU A 97 24.18 19.01 -27.08
CA GLU A 97 25.15 19.47 -26.06
C GLU A 97 24.65 20.72 -25.31
N LYS A 98 23.95 21.62 -26.00
CA LYS A 98 23.31 22.79 -25.41
C LYS A 98 22.22 22.40 -24.40
N GLU A 99 21.33 21.47 -24.76
CA GLU A 99 20.28 20.96 -23.86
C GLU A 99 20.89 20.25 -22.64
N LEU A 100 21.96 19.48 -22.83
CA LEU A 100 22.69 18.82 -21.75
C LEU A 100 23.28 19.85 -20.77
N SER A 101 23.96 20.87 -21.29
CA SER A 101 24.55 21.94 -20.47
C SER A 101 23.47 22.72 -19.69
N GLU A 102 22.34 23.04 -20.34
CA GLU A 102 21.22 23.72 -19.71
C GLU A 102 20.55 22.86 -18.63
N ALA A 103 20.29 21.58 -18.90
CA ALA A 103 19.73 20.65 -17.92
C ALA A 103 20.64 20.47 -16.69
N ALA A 104 21.96 20.37 -16.90
CA ALA A 104 22.93 20.31 -15.81
C ALA A 104 22.90 21.58 -14.94
N ALA A 105 22.87 22.76 -15.58
CA ALA A 105 22.79 24.04 -14.88
C ALA A 105 21.51 24.15 -14.03
N VAL A 106 20.38 23.67 -14.55
CA VAL A 106 19.12 23.61 -13.79
C VAL A 106 19.23 22.71 -12.57
N PHE A 107 19.79 21.50 -12.71
CA PHE A 107 19.99 20.61 -11.56
C PHE A 107 20.92 21.22 -10.50
N ILE A 108 22.03 21.85 -10.91
CA ILE A 108 22.94 22.55 -9.99
C ILE A 108 22.21 23.69 -9.25
N LYS A 109 21.35 24.44 -9.94
CA LYS A 109 20.54 25.49 -9.32
C LYS A 109 19.54 24.93 -8.29
N ILE A 110 18.96 23.77 -8.56
CA ILE A 110 18.10 23.06 -7.59
C ILE A 110 18.90 22.60 -6.38
N ILE A 111 20.11 22.08 -6.59
CA ILE A 111 21.01 21.63 -5.51
C ILE A 111 21.37 22.81 -4.61
N ARG A 112 21.90 23.90 -5.19
CA ARG A 112 22.25 25.12 -4.44
C ARG A 112 21.08 25.66 -3.62
N LYS A 113 19.87 25.68 -4.20
CA LYS A 113 18.67 26.13 -3.47
C LYS A 113 18.33 25.24 -2.28
N HIS A 114 18.52 23.92 -2.38
CA HIS A 114 18.32 23.02 -1.24
C HIS A 114 19.45 23.15 -0.22
N LEU A 115 20.68 23.40 -0.65
CA LEU A 115 21.83 23.61 0.22
C LEU A 115 21.65 24.87 1.08
N THR A 116 21.25 26.00 0.49
CA THR A 116 20.87 27.21 1.24
C THR A 116 19.76 26.98 2.26
N ALA A 117 18.81 26.07 1.96
CA ALA A 117 17.77 25.71 2.91
C ALA A 117 18.26 24.80 4.05
N LEU A 118 19.34 24.03 3.84
CA LEU A 118 20.01 23.26 4.89
C LEU A 118 20.87 24.15 5.77
N GLU A 119 21.64 25.07 5.18
CA GLU A 119 22.43 26.09 5.90
C GLU A 119 21.53 26.92 6.82
N ARG A 120 20.41 27.45 6.30
CA ARG A 120 19.47 28.20 7.13
C ARG A 120 18.90 27.38 8.29
N ARG A 121 18.66 26.08 8.09
CA ARG A 121 18.18 25.18 9.14
C ARG A 121 19.25 24.89 10.19
N ASP A 122 20.52 24.90 9.78
CA ASP A 122 21.66 24.75 10.68
C ASP A 122 21.88 26.03 11.51
N GLU A 123 21.78 27.21 10.88
CA GLU A 123 21.80 28.52 11.55
C GLU A 123 20.65 28.66 12.56
N GLU A 124 19.42 28.32 12.16
CA GLU A 124 18.23 28.33 13.03
C GLU A 124 18.40 27.42 14.27
N LYS A 125 19.24 26.38 14.19
CA LYS A 125 19.53 25.45 15.29
C LYS A 125 20.64 25.96 16.21
N HIS A 126 21.52 26.82 15.72
CA HIS A 126 22.66 27.37 16.47
C HIS A 126 22.41 28.78 17.01
N ASP A 127 21.25 29.40 16.73
CA ASP A 127 20.84 30.67 17.33
C ASP A 127 20.12 30.42 18.68
N PRO A 128 20.80 30.56 19.83
CA PRO A 128 20.18 30.36 21.15
C PRO A 128 19.09 31.40 21.45
N ALA A 129 19.06 32.53 20.73
CA ALA A 129 18.00 33.54 20.89
C ALA A 129 16.70 33.17 20.15
N GLY A 130 16.76 32.24 19.19
CA GLY A 130 15.60 31.75 18.44
C GLY A 130 14.70 30.81 19.25
N GLU A 131 15.28 30.05 20.18
CA GLU A 131 14.54 29.11 21.04
C GLU A 131 13.58 29.84 22.01
N GLN A 132 13.93 31.07 22.44
CA GLN A 132 13.05 31.90 23.28
C GLN A 132 11.94 32.62 22.48
N ARG A 133 12.14 32.90 21.19
CA ARG A 133 11.10 33.54 20.33
C ARG A 133 10.06 32.55 19.80
N MET A 134 10.43 31.30 19.53
CA MET A 134 9.46 30.27 19.15
C MET A 134 8.52 29.88 20.30
N ALA A 135 8.94 30.04 21.56
CA ALA A 135 8.06 29.87 22.72
C ALA A 135 7.03 31.00 22.88
N THR A 136 7.37 32.23 22.47
CA THR A 136 6.49 33.41 22.62
C THR A 136 5.55 33.63 21.42
N ASP A 137 5.94 33.27 20.20
CA ASP A 137 5.06 33.38 19.02
C ASP A 137 4.02 32.24 18.91
N SER A 138 4.21 31.15 19.65
CA SER A 138 3.24 30.04 19.68
C SER A 138 2.02 30.33 20.58
N GLU A 139 2.03 31.40 21.39
CA GLU A 139 0.90 31.84 22.22
C GLU A 139 -0.07 32.79 21.51
N VAL A 140 0.32 33.45 20.40
CA VAL A 140 -0.49 34.51 19.77
C VAL A 140 -1.42 33.99 18.64
N LEU A 141 -1.26 32.74 18.19
CA LEU A 141 -1.99 32.17 17.04
C LEU A 141 -3.11 31.18 17.39
N THR A 142 -3.44 30.98 18.67
CA THR A 142 -4.56 30.12 19.10
C THR A 142 -5.69 30.93 19.74
N GLY A 143 -6.42 31.68 18.91
CA GLY A 143 -7.71 32.26 19.28
C GLY A 143 -8.84 31.21 19.25
N ASN A 144 -9.40 30.94 20.44
CA ASN A 144 -10.77 30.50 20.74
C ASN A 144 -11.39 29.28 20.03
N VAL A 145 -11.25 28.11 20.65
CA VAL A 145 -12.32 27.10 20.75
C VAL A 145 -12.31 26.55 22.19
N PRO A 146 -13.44 26.57 22.93
CA PRO A 146 -13.45 26.22 24.35
C PRO A 146 -13.51 24.70 24.53
N PHE A 147 -12.46 24.13 25.12
CA PHE A 147 -12.59 22.88 25.88
C PHE A 147 -11.96 23.06 27.24
N GLY A 148 -12.73 22.67 28.25
CA GLY A 148 -12.54 22.94 29.66
C GLY A 148 -11.19 22.49 30.22
N THR A 149 -10.74 23.33 31.13
CA THR A 149 -9.56 23.30 31.97
C THR A 149 -9.47 22.08 32.88
N SER A 150 -8.24 21.67 33.17
CA SER A 150 -7.83 21.38 34.54
C SER A 150 -6.36 21.75 34.71
N ASN A 151 -6.19 22.83 35.48
CA ASN A 151 -5.00 23.44 36.06
C ASN A 151 -3.82 22.51 36.34
N GLU A 152 -2.62 22.95 35.96
CA GLU A 152 -1.48 22.92 36.88
C GLU A 152 -0.87 24.31 36.98
N HIS A 153 -0.60 24.67 38.23
CA HIS A 153 -0.13 25.93 38.73
C HIS A 153 1.40 25.91 38.72
N GLU A 154 1.96 26.96 38.15
CA GLU A 154 3.37 27.32 38.12
C GLU A 154 3.89 27.59 39.54
N VAL A 155 5.01 26.97 39.93
CA VAL A 155 5.85 27.42 41.04
C VAL A 155 7.31 27.30 40.60
N ASP A 156 7.99 28.43 40.63
CA ASP A 156 9.41 28.63 40.35
C ASP A 156 10.32 27.73 41.19
N THR A 157 11.49 27.40 40.65
CA THR A 157 12.60 26.89 41.47
C THR A 157 13.92 27.43 40.95
N GLU A 158 14.48 28.36 41.72
CA GLU A 158 15.90 28.71 41.72
C GLU A 158 16.76 27.54 42.23
N GLU A 159 18.01 27.53 41.79
CA GLU A 159 19.05 26.54 42.10
C GLU A 159 19.21 26.23 43.60
N SER A 160 19.27 24.93 43.95
CA SER A 160 20.40 24.34 44.70
C SER A 160 20.12 22.87 45.06
N THR A 161 21.04 22.00 44.61
CA THR A 161 21.59 20.84 45.34
C THR A 161 20.69 20.04 46.30
N ALA A 162 20.15 18.90 45.84
CA ALA A 162 20.20 17.57 46.51
C ALA A 162 19.08 16.62 46.03
N GLN A 163 19.48 15.37 45.81
CA GLN A 163 18.71 14.15 45.59
C GLN A 163 17.26 14.15 46.14
N GLN A 164 16.26 14.02 45.25
CA GLN A 164 14.97 13.41 45.60
C GLN A 164 14.31 12.79 44.36
N ALA A 165 14.08 11.47 44.42
CA ALA A 165 13.43 10.70 43.37
C ALA A 165 11.92 11.00 43.36
N THR A 166 11.47 11.74 42.35
CA THR A 166 10.06 12.04 42.13
C THR A 166 9.32 10.77 41.67
N VAL A 167 8.68 10.09 42.62
CA VAL A 167 7.73 9.00 42.37
C VAL A 167 6.49 9.59 41.70
N THR A 168 6.39 9.47 40.39
CA THR A 168 5.17 9.80 39.67
C THR A 168 4.03 8.89 40.16
N PRO A 169 2.83 9.43 40.44
CA PRO A 169 1.72 8.64 40.94
C PRO A 169 1.32 7.60 39.89
N ARG A 170 1.59 6.33 40.21
CA ARG A 170 1.22 5.17 39.42
C ARG A 170 -0.30 5.18 39.24
N VAL A 171 -0.77 5.68 38.09
CA VAL A 171 -2.16 5.59 37.67
C VAL A 171 -2.57 4.12 37.80
N LYS A 172 -3.44 3.83 38.80
CA LYS A 172 -4.00 2.49 39.01
C LYS A 172 -4.84 2.17 37.77
N ARG A 173 -4.22 1.50 36.79
CA ARG A 173 -4.95 0.93 35.67
C ARG A 173 -5.91 -0.10 36.25
N THR A 174 -7.20 0.18 36.15
CA THR A 174 -8.24 -0.81 36.41
C THR A 174 -7.87 -2.07 35.61
N PRO A 175 -7.85 -3.26 36.23
CA PRO A 175 -7.53 -4.49 35.51
C PRO A 175 -8.44 -4.57 34.28
N ARG A 176 -7.84 -4.80 33.10
CA ARG A 176 -8.58 -4.93 31.85
C ARG A 176 -9.65 -6.01 32.05
N ARG A 177 -10.87 -5.71 31.61
CA ARG A 177 -11.94 -6.72 31.50
C ARG A 177 -11.39 -7.89 30.68
N SER A 178 -11.72 -9.12 31.05
CA SER A 178 -11.33 -10.29 30.25
C SER A 178 -11.81 -10.09 28.81
N LEU A 179 -10.97 -10.45 27.83
CA LEU A 179 -11.32 -10.38 26.40
C LEU A 179 -12.29 -11.49 25.97
N ASP A 180 -12.53 -12.42 26.89
CA ASP A 180 -13.47 -13.53 26.72
C ASP A 180 -14.83 -13.00 26.33
N ALA A 181 -15.36 -13.55 25.25
CA ALA A 181 -16.67 -13.20 24.76
C ALA A 181 -17.73 -13.75 25.72
N THR A 182 -18.71 -12.93 26.08
CA THR A 182 -19.89 -13.41 26.81
C THR A 182 -20.82 -14.17 25.86
N ASP A 183 -21.78 -14.93 26.38
CA ASP A 183 -22.78 -15.61 25.53
C ASP A 183 -23.59 -14.64 24.66
N ASP A 184 -23.77 -13.41 25.12
CA ASP A 184 -24.43 -12.33 24.36
C ASP A 184 -23.53 -11.61 23.34
N ASP A 185 -22.21 -11.86 23.36
CA ASP A 185 -21.31 -11.22 22.38
C ASP A 185 -21.54 -11.80 20.97
N PRO A 186 -21.61 -10.95 19.93
CA PRO A 186 -21.73 -11.41 18.56
C PRO A 186 -20.45 -12.12 18.13
N ALA A 187 -20.60 -13.17 17.32
CA ALA A 187 -19.46 -13.78 16.65
C ALA A 187 -18.96 -12.86 15.53
N VAL A 188 -17.68 -12.49 15.57
CA VAL A 188 -17.09 -11.52 14.64
C VAL A 188 -15.98 -12.16 13.83
N THR A 189 -15.79 -11.69 12.60
CA THR A 189 -14.67 -12.09 11.76
C THR A 189 -13.48 -11.14 11.92
N ALA A 190 -12.27 -11.59 11.58
CA ALA A 190 -11.09 -10.73 11.51
C ALA A 190 -11.30 -9.54 10.54
N SER A 191 -12.09 -9.75 9.47
CA SER A 191 -12.50 -8.68 8.55
C SER A 191 -13.48 -7.69 9.18
N ASP A 192 -14.46 -8.14 9.99
CA ASP A 192 -15.40 -7.24 10.69
C ASP A 192 -14.65 -6.26 11.59
N VAL A 193 -13.70 -6.77 12.38
CA VAL A 193 -12.90 -5.96 13.31
C VAL A 193 -12.00 -4.97 12.56
N ALA A 194 -11.42 -5.40 11.43
CA ALA A 194 -10.60 -4.56 10.57
C ALA A 194 -11.43 -3.45 9.89
N GLU A 195 -12.57 -3.79 9.29
CA GLU A 195 -13.47 -2.82 8.65
C GLU A 195 -14.08 -1.86 9.67
N TYR A 196 -14.39 -2.31 10.88
CA TYR A 196 -14.82 -1.42 11.97
C TYR A 196 -13.73 -0.40 12.34
N THR A 197 -12.46 -0.84 12.35
CA THR A 197 -11.31 0.05 12.59
C THR A 197 -11.16 1.09 11.48
N PHE A 198 -11.49 0.74 10.24
CA PHE A 198 -11.52 1.67 9.12
C PHE A 198 -12.69 2.66 9.22
N CYS A 199 -13.89 2.14 9.44
CA CYS A 199 -15.13 2.90 9.58
C CYS A 199 -16.19 2.05 10.33
N PRO A 200 -16.77 2.54 11.44
CA PRO A 200 -17.79 1.78 12.19
C PRO A 200 -18.97 1.29 11.33
N ARG A 201 -19.44 2.12 10.39
CA ARG A 201 -20.50 1.75 9.44
C ARG A 201 -20.08 0.62 8.51
N ALA A 202 -18.82 0.60 8.05
CA ALA A 202 -18.28 -0.47 7.21
C ALA A 202 -18.18 -1.79 8.00
N GLY A 203 -17.73 -1.73 9.25
CA GLY A 203 -17.69 -2.89 10.14
C GLY A 203 -19.07 -3.53 10.35
N VAL A 204 -20.08 -2.72 10.70
CA VAL A 204 -21.47 -3.21 10.85
C VAL A 204 -22.01 -3.77 9.54
N SER A 205 -21.83 -3.07 8.41
CA SER A 205 -22.29 -3.58 7.11
C SER A 205 -21.60 -4.89 6.71
N THR A 206 -20.32 -5.07 7.06
CA THR A 206 -19.58 -6.30 6.74
C THR A 206 -20.12 -7.48 7.55
N HIS A 207 -20.32 -7.26 8.85
CA HIS A 207 -20.90 -8.26 9.76
C HIS A 207 -22.31 -8.69 9.31
N GLU A 208 -23.18 -7.72 9.03
CA GLU A 208 -24.57 -7.97 8.64
C GLU A 208 -24.70 -8.68 7.30
N CYS A 209 -23.82 -8.41 6.34
CA CYS A 209 -23.87 -9.06 5.04
C CYS A 209 -23.61 -10.57 5.13
N LYS A 210 -22.99 -11.06 6.24
CA LYS A 210 -22.46 -12.43 6.37
C LYS A 210 -21.78 -12.90 5.09
N ARG A 211 -21.15 -11.96 4.37
CA ARG A 211 -20.39 -12.32 3.20
C ARG A 211 -19.32 -13.19 3.78
N GLU A 212 -19.32 -14.48 3.42
CA GLU A 212 -18.19 -15.32 3.73
C GLU A 212 -16.96 -14.47 3.38
N GLU A 213 -15.85 -14.64 4.09
CA GLU A 213 -14.58 -14.20 3.54
C GLU A 213 -14.25 -14.96 2.23
N LEU A 214 -15.26 -15.41 1.45
CA LEU A 214 -15.30 -15.41 -0.02
C LEU A 214 -14.37 -14.32 -0.43
N ASP A 215 -13.21 -14.82 -0.81
CA ASP A 215 -12.00 -14.09 -0.92
C ASP A 215 -12.31 -12.73 -1.54
N ASP A 216 -11.56 -11.70 -1.15
CA ASP A 216 -11.25 -10.63 -2.09
C ASP A 216 -10.48 -11.22 -3.31
N GLU A 217 -10.96 -12.31 -3.92
CA GLU A 217 -11.05 -12.61 -5.33
C GLU A 217 -11.68 -11.42 -6.04
N LEU A 218 -10.88 -10.34 -6.05
CA LEU A 218 -10.87 -9.39 -7.13
C LEU A 218 -11.05 -10.18 -8.44
N PRO A 219 -12.07 -9.86 -9.24
CA PRO A 219 -12.32 -10.59 -10.46
C PRO A 219 -11.07 -10.55 -11.35
N SER A 220 -10.65 -11.74 -11.77
CA SER A 220 -9.91 -12.01 -12.99
C SER A 220 -8.68 -11.14 -13.29
N LEU A 221 -7.69 -11.18 -12.40
CA LEU A 221 -6.32 -11.47 -12.85
C LEU A 221 -6.00 -12.92 -12.50
N GLY A 222 -6.79 -13.85 -13.06
CA GLY A 222 -6.62 -15.31 -13.00
C GLY A 222 -5.29 -15.83 -13.60
N ARG A 223 -4.23 -15.03 -13.53
CA ARG A 223 -2.86 -15.37 -13.89
C ARG A 223 -1.86 -15.04 -12.79
N MET A 224 -2.22 -14.52 -11.61
CA MET A 224 -1.26 -14.26 -10.51
C MET A 224 -1.32 -15.30 -9.37
N LEU A 225 -1.93 -16.47 -9.60
CA LEU A 225 -2.25 -17.44 -8.54
C LEU A 225 -1.08 -18.32 -8.08
N TRP A 226 0.08 -18.23 -8.71
CA TRP A 226 1.18 -19.15 -8.39
C TRP A 226 2.09 -18.53 -7.34
N TYR A 227 1.67 -18.69 -6.08
CA TYR A 227 2.52 -18.48 -4.91
C TYR A 227 3.34 -19.74 -4.57
N GLU A 228 3.11 -20.84 -5.27
CA GLU A 228 3.83 -22.10 -5.15
C GLU A 228 4.86 -22.22 -6.28
N ALA A 229 6.11 -22.48 -5.93
CA ALA A 229 7.20 -22.63 -6.88
C ALA A 229 6.92 -23.75 -7.89
N ASP A 230 6.42 -24.89 -7.40
CA ASP A 230 6.13 -26.07 -8.22
C ASP A 230 5.08 -25.77 -9.29
N LYS A 231 4.01 -25.04 -8.93
CA LYS A 231 2.98 -24.63 -9.90
C LYS A 231 3.55 -23.68 -10.96
N ILE A 232 4.50 -22.81 -10.62
CA ILE A 232 5.16 -21.94 -11.61
C ILE A 232 5.98 -22.78 -12.60
N GLU A 233 6.76 -23.73 -12.11
CA GLU A 233 7.57 -24.62 -12.97
C GLU A 233 6.70 -25.53 -13.83
N ASP A 234 5.63 -26.11 -13.27
CA ASP A 234 4.67 -26.95 -14.00
C ASP A 234 3.96 -26.18 -15.11
N ASP A 235 3.44 -25.00 -14.82
CA ASP A 235 2.74 -24.19 -15.83
C ASP A 235 3.74 -23.61 -16.85
N TYR A 236 4.96 -23.28 -16.46
CA TYR A 236 6.03 -22.89 -17.37
C TYR A 236 6.41 -24.04 -18.31
N GLY A 237 6.56 -25.26 -17.78
CA GLY A 237 6.83 -26.47 -18.57
C GLY A 237 5.71 -26.75 -19.56
N ARG A 238 4.46 -26.70 -19.09
CA ARG A 238 3.26 -26.88 -19.93
C ARG A 238 3.17 -25.83 -21.05
N SER A 239 3.41 -24.56 -20.73
CA SER A 239 3.37 -23.47 -21.73
C SER A 239 4.52 -23.59 -22.73
N SER A 240 5.73 -23.94 -22.27
CA SER A 240 6.88 -24.19 -23.14
C SER A 240 6.65 -25.38 -24.08
N TYR A 241 6.05 -26.47 -23.58
CA TYR A 241 5.67 -27.64 -24.37
C TYR A 241 4.61 -27.31 -25.43
N ARG A 242 3.58 -26.53 -25.09
CA ARG A 242 2.59 -26.05 -26.07
C ARG A 242 3.23 -25.22 -27.17
N LEU A 243 4.09 -24.27 -26.81
CA LEU A 243 4.79 -23.43 -27.80
C LEU A 243 5.68 -24.27 -28.72
N PHE A 244 6.40 -25.25 -28.17
CA PHE A 244 7.19 -26.20 -28.96
C PHE A 244 6.30 -26.94 -29.98
N TRP A 245 5.18 -27.52 -29.54
CA TRP A 245 4.26 -28.23 -30.44
C TRP A 245 3.58 -27.34 -31.46
N MET A 246 3.34 -26.06 -31.15
CA MET A 246 2.84 -25.11 -32.15
C MET A 246 3.84 -24.90 -33.27
N VAL A 247 5.13 -24.74 -32.93
CA VAL A 247 6.19 -24.59 -33.94
C VAL A 247 6.31 -25.85 -34.78
N VAL A 248 6.32 -27.03 -34.16
CA VAL A 248 6.32 -28.32 -34.87
C VAL A 248 5.09 -28.45 -35.78
N GLY A 249 3.90 -28.15 -35.27
CA GLY A 249 2.64 -28.20 -36.01
C GLY A 249 2.62 -27.24 -37.21
N LEU A 250 3.22 -26.04 -37.06
CA LEU A 250 3.39 -25.09 -38.15
C LEU A 250 4.30 -25.66 -39.25
N LEU A 251 5.46 -26.22 -38.87
CA LEU A 251 6.39 -26.83 -39.82
C LEU A 251 5.76 -28.03 -40.56
N CYS A 252 5.05 -28.90 -39.84
CA CYS A 252 4.30 -30.01 -40.45
C CYS A 252 3.21 -29.49 -41.41
N SER A 253 2.48 -28.44 -41.03
CA SER A 253 1.46 -27.82 -41.90
C SER A 253 2.07 -27.26 -43.18
N PHE A 254 3.24 -26.60 -43.09
CA PHE A 254 3.97 -26.14 -44.27
C PHE A 254 4.44 -27.29 -45.16
N ALA A 255 4.97 -28.38 -44.58
CA ALA A 255 5.43 -29.54 -45.34
C ALA A 255 4.26 -30.23 -46.07
N ILE A 256 3.12 -30.44 -45.40
CA ILE A 256 1.91 -31.00 -46.00
C ILE A 256 1.43 -30.09 -47.14
N PHE A 257 1.38 -28.77 -46.91
CA PHE A 257 0.95 -27.82 -47.94
C PHE A 257 1.87 -27.82 -49.17
N ALA A 258 3.18 -27.88 -48.98
CA ALA A 258 4.16 -27.94 -50.06
C ALA A 258 4.04 -29.21 -50.92
N LEU A 259 3.62 -30.33 -50.32
CA LEU A 259 3.40 -31.60 -51.02
C LEU A 259 2.04 -31.71 -51.71
N THR A 260 1.10 -30.80 -51.40
CA THR A 260 -0.27 -30.90 -51.91
C THR A 260 -0.42 -30.04 -53.18
N PRO A 261 -0.75 -30.62 -54.36
CA PRO A 261 -0.92 -29.86 -55.61
C PRO A 261 -2.17 -28.95 -55.65
N LEU A 262 -2.84 -28.73 -54.51
CA LEU A 262 -4.12 -28.01 -54.35
C LEU A 262 -4.02 -26.48 -54.45
N ILE A 263 -2.84 -25.92 -54.76
CA ILE A 263 -2.62 -24.47 -54.91
C ILE A 263 -3.39 -23.89 -56.12
N ALA A 264 -3.98 -24.72 -56.98
CA ALA A 264 -4.74 -24.27 -58.14
C ALA A 264 -6.05 -23.51 -57.83
N SER A 265 -6.61 -23.63 -56.61
CA SER A 265 -7.86 -22.93 -56.26
C SER A 265 -7.62 -21.67 -55.39
N PRO A 266 -8.15 -20.49 -55.77
CA PRO A 266 -8.05 -19.28 -54.95
C PRO A 266 -8.59 -19.46 -53.52
N GLY A 267 -9.62 -20.30 -53.36
CA GLY A 267 -10.22 -20.60 -52.05
C GLY A 267 -9.24 -21.26 -51.07
N ALA A 268 -8.37 -22.16 -51.55
CA ALA A 268 -7.37 -22.81 -50.70
C ALA A 268 -6.35 -21.82 -50.14
N VAL A 269 -6.00 -20.78 -50.91
CA VAL A 269 -5.10 -19.71 -50.44
C VAL A 269 -5.74 -18.90 -49.32
N PHE A 270 -6.99 -18.50 -49.45
CA PHE A 270 -7.70 -17.76 -48.38
C PHE A 270 -7.88 -18.61 -47.10
N ALA A 271 -8.19 -19.90 -47.25
CA ALA A 271 -8.30 -20.81 -46.11
C ALA A 271 -6.95 -20.97 -45.38
N LEU A 272 -5.84 -21.08 -46.11
CA LEU A 272 -4.50 -21.11 -45.54
C LEU A 272 -4.19 -19.83 -44.77
N LEU A 273 -4.43 -18.66 -45.37
CA LEU A 273 -4.21 -17.37 -44.72
C LEU A 273 -5.04 -17.21 -43.44
N GLY A 274 -6.30 -17.65 -43.47
CA GLY A 274 -7.16 -17.69 -42.29
C GLY A 274 -6.62 -18.62 -41.19
N GLY A 275 -6.20 -19.84 -41.56
CA GLY A 275 -5.60 -20.80 -40.64
C GLY A 275 -4.30 -20.29 -40.01
N VAL A 276 -3.42 -19.68 -40.80
CA VAL A 276 -2.20 -19.01 -40.31
C VAL A 276 -2.55 -17.85 -39.39
N GLY A 277 -3.54 -17.03 -39.72
CA GLY A 277 -4.00 -15.93 -38.86
C GLY A 277 -4.49 -16.40 -37.49
N ILE A 278 -5.30 -17.47 -37.45
CA ILE A 278 -5.76 -18.09 -36.20
C ILE A 278 -4.58 -18.67 -35.43
N TRP A 279 -3.66 -19.36 -36.10
CA TRP A 279 -2.46 -19.93 -35.48
C TRP A 279 -1.57 -18.85 -34.85
N VAL A 280 -1.32 -17.73 -35.55
CA VAL A 280 -0.54 -16.59 -35.04
C VAL A 280 -1.24 -15.95 -33.83
N CYS A 281 -2.57 -15.79 -33.87
CA CYS A 281 -3.33 -15.30 -32.73
C CYS A 281 -3.17 -16.22 -31.51
N TYR A 282 -3.30 -17.53 -31.68
CA TYR A 282 -3.13 -18.49 -30.59
C TYR A 282 -1.68 -18.53 -30.06
N PHE A 283 -0.70 -18.55 -30.97
CA PHE A 283 0.72 -18.52 -30.64
C PHE A 283 1.10 -17.26 -29.85
N THR A 284 0.61 -16.08 -30.25
CA THR A 284 0.88 -14.83 -29.53
C THR A 284 0.30 -14.85 -28.12
N LEU A 285 -0.93 -15.34 -27.91
CA LEU A 285 -1.54 -15.46 -26.59
C LEU A 285 -0.75 -16.41 -25.65
N GLU A 286 -0.29 -17.55 -26.18
CA GLU A 286 0.52 -18.51 -25.42
C GLU A 286 1.95 -17.98 -25.20
N PHE A 287 2.54 -17.26 -26.16
CA PHE A 287 3.83 -16.59 -26.00
C PHE A 287 3.80 -15.52 -24.92
N PHE A 288 2.74 -14.71 -24.84
CA PHE A 288 2.56 -13.75 -23.75
C PHE A 288 2.43 -14.45 -22.39
N THR A 289 1.73 -15.58 -22.35
CA THR A 289 1.58 -16.38 -21.12
C THR A 289 2.92 -16.95 -20.68
N TRP A 290 3.67 -17.56 -21.61
CA TRP A 290 5.03 -18.05 -21.39
C TRP A 290 5.98 -16.94 -20.95
N ARG A 291 5.94 -15.75 -21.57
CA ARG A 291 6.81 -14.61 -21.20
C ARG A 291 6.53 -14.15 -19.76
N VAL A 292 5.25 -14.08 -19.37
CA VAL A 292 4.86 -13.74 -17.98
C VAL A 292 5.35 -14.81 -17.00
N LEU A 293 5.20 -16.09 -17.34
CA LEU A 293 5.70 -17.22 -16.54
C LEU A 293 7.22 -17.21 -16.43
N SER A 294 7.93 -17.00 -17.54
CA SER A 294 9.40 -16.95 -17.59
C SER A 294 9.96 -15.83 -16.73
N LYS A 295 9.33 -14.65 -16.77
CA LYS A 295 9.74 -13.53 -15.92
C LYS A 295 9.63 -13.90 -14.43
N ARG A 296 8.52 -14.53 -14.03
CA ARG A 296 8.29 -14.94 -12.64
C ARG A 296 9.19 -16.07 -12.19
N ARG A 297 9.42 -17.04 -13.07
CA ARG A 297 10.40 -18.10 -12.85
C ARG A 297 11.79 -17.51 -12.61
N LEU A 298 12.17 -16.50 -13.40
CA LEU A 298 13.44 -15.79 -13.20
C LEU A 298 13.44 -15.01 -11.88
N GLU A 299 12.37 -14.28 -11.55
CA GLU A 299 12.21 -13.58 -10.27
C GLU A 299 12.34 -14.56 -9.08
N PHE A 300 11.75 -15.76 -9.17
CA PHE A 300 11.87 -16.81 -8.16
C PHE A 300 13.30 -17.34 -8.06
N LYS A 301 13.95 -17.68 -9.18
CA LYS A 301 15.32 -18.22 -9.20
C LYS A 301 16.38 -17.21 -8.75
N LEU A 302 16.12 -15.93 -8.96
CA LEU A 302 17.00 -14.83 -8.54
C LEU A 302 16.64 -14.27 -7.17
N ALA A 303 15.60 -14.80 -6.51
CA ALA A 303 15.18 -14.31 -5.21
C ALA A 303 16.26 -14.59 -4.17
N VAL A 304 16.65 -13.53 -3.45
CA VAL A 304 17.56 -13.66 -2.31
C VAL A 304 16.77 -14.18 -1.11
N PRO A 305 17.23 -15.24 -0.43
CA PRO A 305 16.59 -15.72 0.80
C PRO A 305 16.38 -14.57 1.80
N CYS A 306 15.13 -14.40 2.24
CA CYS A 306 14.72 -13.38 3.18
C CYS A 306 14.14 -14.08 4.42
N ASP A 307 14.87 -14.03 5.54
CA ASP A 307 14.46 -14.63 6.82
C ASP A 307 14.14 -13.52 7.83
N PRO A 308 12.87 -13.09 7.96
CA PRO A 308 12.51 -11.98 8.81
C PRO A 308 12.75 -12.33 10.28
N ASN A 309 13.40 -11.44 11.03
CA ASN A 309 13.66 -11.68 12.45
C ASN A 309 12.33 -11.73 13.22
N PRO A 310 11.96 -12.88 13.85
CA PRO A 310 10.70 -13.02 14.56
C PRO A 310 10.60 -12.13 15.79
N ASN A 311 11.73 -11.77 16.40
CA ASN A 311 11.79 -10.94 17.61
C ASN A 311 11.88 -9.45 17.30
N SER A 312 11.86 -9.06 16.03
CA SER A 312 11.93 -7.64 15.67
C SER A 312 10.64 -6.92 16.06
N ALA A 313 10.79 -5.81 16.78
CA ALA A 313 9.68 -4.90 17.05
C ALA A 313 9.33 -4.01 15.84
N THR A 314 10.18 -3.99 14.80
CA THR A 314 10.04 -3.12 13.63
C THR A 314 9.45 -3.86 12.43
N ILE A 315 8.74 -3.11 11.59
CA ILE A 315 8.25 -3.59 10.29
C ILE A 315 9.45 -3.87 9.39
N GLN A 316 9.52 -5.07 8.83
CA GLN A 316 10.55 -5.47 7.87
C GLN A 316 9.95 -5.61 6.48
N ASN A 317 10.68 -5.20 5.45
CA ASN A 317 10.28 -5.47 4.07
C ASN A 317 10.58 -6.94 3.75
N VAL A 318 9.65 -7.60 3.07
CA VAL A 318 9.79 -8.99 2.64
C VAL A 318 9.44 -9.15 1.18
N ASP A 319 10.09 -10.10 0.53
CA ASP A 319 9.71 -10.56 -0.79
C ASP A 319 9.17 -11.99 -0.69
N TRP A 320 8.05 -12.27 -1.35
CA TRP A 320 7.40 -13.57 -1.28
C TRP A 320 8.34 -14.70 -1.72
N PHE A 321 9.05 -14.52 -2.83
CA PHE A 321 9.98 -15.55 -3.29
C PHE A 321 11.22 -15.61 -2.41
N GLY A 322 11.65 -14.49 -1.83
CA GLY A 322 12.67 -14.49 -0.79
C GLY A 322 12.29 -15.31 0.44
N LEU A 323 11.03 -15.26 0.88
CA LEU A 323 10.53 -16.11 1.98
C LEU A 323 10.58 -17.59 1.60
N LEU A 324 10.08 -17.95 0.41
CA LEU A 324 10.15 -19.35 -0.05
C LEU A 324 11.59 -19.85 -0.17
N ALA A 325 12.49 -19.03 -0.73
CA ALA A 325 13.91 -19.33 -0.84
C ALA A 325 14.61 -19.45 0.53
N ALA A 326 14.07 -18.80 1.57
CA ALA A 326 14.53 -18.97 2.96
C ALA A 326 13.98 -20.23 3.65
N GLY A 327 13.27 -21.10 2.92
CA GLY A 327 12.75 -22.38 3.41
C GLY A 327 11.40 -22.28 4.11
N TYR A 328 10.59 -21.26 3.79
CA TYR A 328 9.21 -21.19 4.28
C TYR A 328 8.27 -21.96 3.34
N ASP A 329 7.49 -22.88 3.91
CA ASP A 329 6.48 -23.66 3.19
C ASP A 329 5.13 -22.94 3.23
N ALA A 330 4.59 -22.58 2.06
CA ALA A 330 3.33 -21.87 1.95
C ALA A 330 2.16 -22.80 1.65
N PHE A 331 1.12 -22.79 2.47
CA PHE A 331 -0.11 -23.54 2.23
C PHE A 331 -1.37 -22.68 2.43
N GLU A 332 -2.47 -23.14 1.87
CA GLU A 332 -3.78 -22.52 2.04
C GLU A 332 -4.59 -23.27 3.11
N PRO A 333 -5.11 -22.59 4.15
CA PRO A 333 -5.94 -23.24 5.15
C PRO A 333 -7.26 -23.71 4.53
N LYS A 334 -7.59 -25.00 4.72
CA LYS A 334 -8.82 -25.61 4.16
C LYS A 334 -10.11 -25.07 4.82
N LYS A 335 -10.03 -24.66 6.08
CA LYS A 335 -11.15 -24.16 6.87
C LYS A 335 -10.77 -22.81 7.48
N SER A 336 -11.78 -21.98 7.78
CA SER A 336 -11.58 -20.78 8.58
C SER A 336 -11.08 -21.17 9.97
N LEU A 337 -10.11 -20.41 10.47
CA LEU A 337 -9.62 -20.53 11.84
C LEU A 337 -10.63 -19.89 12.78
N ALA A 338 -10.75 -20.43 13.99
CA ALA A 338 -11.75 -19.99 14.96
C ALA A 338 -11.18 -20.06 16.37
N ASP A 339 -11.44 -19.00 17.13
CA ASP A 339 -11.29 -18.97 18.58
C ASP A 339 -12.70 -18.90 19.21
N PRO A 340 -13.19 -20.01 19.80
CA PRO A 340 -14.50 -20.04 20.43
C PRO A 340 -14.57 -19.16 21.68
N GLN A 341 -13.48 -19.02 22.44
CA GLN A 341 -13.44 -18.20 23.65
C GLN A 341 -13.62 -16.72 23.32
N TRP A 342 -13.08 -16.28 22.18
CA TRP A 342 -13.25 -14.91 21.70
C TRP A 342 -14.36 -14.78 20.65
N LYS A 343 -15.11 -15.83 20.34
CA LYS A 343 -16.09 -15.87 19.22
C LYS A 343 -15.54 -15.17 17.96
N LEU A 344 -14.26 -15.38 17.68
CA LEU A 344 -13.52 -14.73 16.61
C LEU A 344 -13.23 -15.76 15.53
N THR A 345 -13.49 -15.43 14.29
CA THR A 345 -13.18 -16.30 13.15
C THR A 345 -12.40 -15.55 12.08
N GLY A 346 -11.70 -16.27 11.22
CA GLY A 346 -11.02 -15.66 10.08
C GLY A 346 -10.23 -16.67 9.27
N LYS A 347 -10.15 -16.46 7.95
CA LYS A 347 -9.38 -17.29 7.04
C LYS A 347 -8.19 -16.48 6.51
N PRO A 348 -6.95 -16.75 6.97
CA PRO A 348 -5.79 -16.17 6.33
C PRO A 348 -5.70 -16.67 4.89
N ARG A 349 -5.23 -15.83 3.95
CA ARG A 349 -5.14 -16.21 2.54
C ARG A 349 -4.16 -17.37 2.36
N ARG A 350 -3.03 -17.30 3.07
CA ARG A 350 -2.03 -18.35 3.17
C ARG A 350 -1.42 -18.34 4.56
N ILE A 351 -0.83 -19.45 4.94
CA ILE A 351 0.03 -19.55 6.11
C ILE A 351 1.38 -20.05 5.60
N ILE A 352 2.47 -19.41 6.01
CA ILE A 352 3.82 -19.88 5.75
C ILE A 352 4.40 -20.52 7.02
N ARG A 353 5.03 -21.69 6.88
CA ARG A 353 5.61 -22.46 7.99
C ARG A 353 7.11 -22.58 7.86
N LYS A 354 7.81 -22.49 8.99
CA LYS A 354 9.25 -22.78 9.08
C LYS A 354 9.57 -23.18 10.53
N GLY A 355 9.91 -24.45 10.74
CA GLY A 355 10.07 -24.99 12.09
C GLY A 355 8.78 -24.91 12.90
N GLY A 356 8.85 -24.36 14.12
CA GLY A 356 7.68 -24.14 14.99
C GLY A 356 6.87 -22.86 14.71
N LEU A 357 7.20 -22.13 13.64
CA LEU A 357 6.53 -20.89 13.27
C LEU A 357 5.42 -21.15 12.24
N ALA A 358 4.27 -20.50 12.44
CA ALA A 358 3.20 -20.41 11.46
C ALA A 358 2.80 -18.95 11.31
N ILE A 359 3.05 -18.37 10.14
CA ILE A 359 2.90 -16.93 9.90
C ILE A 359 1.73 -16.72 8.92
N PRO A 360 0.65 -16.05 9.33
CA PRO A 360 -0.46 -15.75 8.44
C PRO A 360 -0.07 -14.68 7.43
N VAL A 361 -0.59 -14.84 6.22
CA VAL A 361 -0.35 -13.95 5.09
C VAL A 361 -1.67 -13.38 4.60
N HIS A 362 -1.74 -12.05 4.55
CA HIS A 362 -2.89 -11.30 4.06
C HIS A 362 -2.46 -10.41 2.89
N ARG A 363 -3.36 -10.16 1.94
CA ARG A 363 -3.09 -9.33 0.77
C ARG A 363 -3.94 -8.06 0.80
N VAL A 364 -3.29 -6.92 0.56
CA VAL A 364 -3.95 -5.61 0.49
C VAL A 364 -3.95 -5.06 -0.94
N ARG A 365 -4.95 -4.23 -1.28
CA ARG A 365 -5.06 -3.57 -2.60
C ARG A 365 -4.12 -2.35 -2.79
N SER A 366 -3.22 -2.11 -1.84
CA SER A 366 -2.28 -0.99 -1.91
C SER A 366 -1.03 -1.41 -2.70
N ASN A 367 -0.47 -0.50 -3.50
CA ASN A 367 0.79 -0.71 -4.22
C ASN A 367 2.02 -0.36 -3.36
N GLY A 368 1.91 -0.45 -2.03
CA GLY A 368 2.93 -0.04 -1.06
C GLY A 368 2.43 1.01 -0.05
N GLY A 369 3.37 1.58 0.71
CA GLY A 369 3.11 2.59 1.76
C GLY A 369 2.99 2.00 3.17
N PRO A 370 2.87 2.85 4.20
CA PRO A 370 2.72 2.38 5.56
C PRO A 370 1.40 1.60 5.73
N PRO A 371 1.38 0.54 6.55
CA PRO A 371 0.16 -0.21 6.81
C PRO A 371 -0.85 0.69 7.52
N LYS A 372 -2.11 0.66 7.04
CA LYS A 372 -3.21 1.33 7.70
C LYS A 372 -3.58 0.59 9.01
N PRO A 373 -4.19 1.27 9.99
CA PRO A 373 -4.61 0.64 11.24
C PRO A 373 -5.47 -0.62 11.04
N GLN A 374 -6.41 -0.61 10.08
CA GLN A 374 -7.23 -1.79 9.75
C GLN A 374 -6.41 -3.00 9.31
N HIS A 375 -5.29 -2.79 8.58
CA HIS A 375 -4.44 -3.89 8.15
C HIS A 375 -3.64 -4.48 9.31
N ILE A 376 -3.19 -3.64 10.25
CA ILE A 376 -2.50 -4.06 11.47
C ILE A 376 -3.46 -4.88 12.34
N VAL A 377 -4.67 -4.38 12.55
CA VAL A 377 -5.71 -5.09 13.33
C VAL A 377 -6.03 -6.45 12.71
N ARG A 378 -6.24 -6.52 11.38
CA ARG A 378 -6.47 -7.79 10.69
C ARG A 378 -5.29 -8.76 10.83
N ALA A 379 -4.06 -8.27 10.66
CA ALA A 379 -2.85 -9.05 10.83
C ALA A 379 -2.75 -9.66 12.22
N MET A 380 -3.01 -8.88 13.27
CA MET A 380 -2.97 -9.35 14.66
C MET A 380 -4.09 -10.33 14.98
N ALA A 381 -5.30 -10.11 14.48
CA ALA A 381 -6.39 -11.07 14.60
C ALA A 381 -6.02 -12.42 13.96
N LEU A 382 -5.40 -12.40 12.78
CA LEU A 382 -4.94 -13.63 12.12
C LEU A 382 -3.78 -14.30 12.86
N CYS A 383 -2.81 -13.55 13.41
CA CYS A 383 -1.75 -14.12 14.27
C CYS A 383 -2.36 -14.88 15.45
N HIS A 384 -3.30 -14.24 16.15
CA HIS A 384 -4.00 -14.83 17.29
C HIS A 384 -4.74 -16.11 16.91
N LEU A 385 -5.47 -16.09 15.78
CA LEU A 385 -6.20 -17.27 15.30
C LEU A 385 -5.26 -18.42 14.94
N VAL A 386 -4.08 -18.14 14.37
CA VAL A 386 -3.05 -19.15 14.10
C VAL A 386 -2.48 -19.72 15.41
N ASP A 387 -2.13 -18.84 16.36
CA ASP A 387 -1.61 -19.25 17.67
C ASP A 387 -2.58 -20.22 18.38
N VAL A 388 -3.87 -19.89 18.41
CA VAL A 388 -4.90 -20.68 19.11
C VAL A 388 -5.31 -21.94 18.34
N SER A 389 -5.50 -21.84 17.02
CA SER A 389 -6.06 -22.95 16.23
C SER A 389 -5.03 -24.00 15.85
N GLU A 390 -3.79 -23.57 15.57
CA GLU A 390 -2.72 -24.47 15.08
C GLU A 390 -1.71 -24.82 16.19
N GLY A 391 -1.76 -24.13 17.34
CA GLY A 391 -0.78 -24.31 18.44
C GLY A 391 0.65 -23.91 18.04
N ALA A 392 0.81 -23.16 16.95
CA ALA A 392 2.09 -22.75 16.39
C ALA A 392 2.33 -21.27 16.66
N SER A 393 3.58 -20.84 16.83
CA SER A 393 3.89 -19.45 17.16
C SER A 393 3.83 -18.55 15.92
N SER A 394 3.07 -17.45 16.02
CA SER A 394 2.91 -16.43 14.99
C SER A 394 3.44 -15.05 15.46
N PRO A 395 4.78 -14.89 15.62
CA PRO A 395 5.40 -13.67 16.13
C PRO A 395 5.18 -12.43 15.24
N PHE A 396 4.80 -12.62 13.98
CA PHE A 396 4.41 -11.56 13.06
C PHE A 396 3.41 -12.10 12.03
N ALA A 397 2.80 -11.21 11.25
CA ALA A 397 2.06 -11.54 10.04
C ALA A 397 2.75 -10.92 8.82
N VAL A 398 2.48 -11.44 7.62
CA VAL A 398 2.94 -10.82 6.36
C VAL A 398 1.78 -10.17 5.63
N ILE A 399 1.96 -8.91 5.24
CA ILE A 399 1.05 -8.20 4.33
C ILE A 399 1.69 -8.11 2.94
N LEU A 400 1.07 -8.72 1.95
CA LEU A 400 1.46 -8.62 0.54
C LEU A 400 0.71 -7.50 -0.19
N TYR A 401 1.43 -6.74 -1.00
CA TYR A 401 0.86 -5.67 -1.82
C TYR A 401 0.30 -6.21 -3.14
N SER A 402 -0.87 -5.74 -3.55
CA SER A 402 -1.50 -6.18 -4.79
C SER A 402 -0.63 -5.87 -6.02
N GLY A 403 -0.50 -6.84 -6.92
CA GLY A 403 0.24 -6.66 -8.17
C GLY A 403 1.75 -6.79 -8.03
N SER A 404 2.25 -7.13 -6.83
CA SER A 404 3.66 -7.42 -6.59
C SER A 404 3.82 -8.63 -5.67
N TYR A 405 5.03 -9.19 -5.64
CA TYR A 405 5.45 -10.19 -4.65
C TYR A 405 6.05 -9.56 -3.38
N GLN A 406 6.05 -8.23 -3.32
CA GLN A 406 6.59 -7.47 -2.22
C GLN A 406 5.57 -7.35 -1.10
N GLY A 407 6.06 -7.34 0.12
CA GLY A 407 5.26 -7.20 1.32
C GLY A 407 6.03 -6.60 2.48
N ILE A 408 5.35 -6.54 3.62
CA ILE A 408 5.92 -6.12 4.90
C ILE A 408 5.50 -7.05 6.02
N THR A 409 6.33 -7.19 7.05
CA THR A 409 5.95 -7.87 8.30
C THR A 409 5.24 -6.92 9.25
N ILE A 410 4.22 -7.41 9.94
CA ILE A 410 3.58 -6.72 11.06
C ILE A 410 3.90 -7.50 12.33
N PRO A 411 4.80 -6.99 13.20
CA PRO A 411 5.21 -7.69 14.39
C PRO A 411 4.06 -7.77 15.41
N ALA A 412 3.91 -8.93 16.05
CA ALA A 412 2.91 -9.18 17.09
C ALA A 412 3.35 -8.63 18.47
N ASN A 413 3.90 -7.43 18.48
CA ASN A 413 4.31 -6.74 19.70
C ASN A 413 3.09 -6.27 20.52
N GLN A 414 3.34 -5.92 21.79
CA GLN A 414 2.29 -5.51 22.72
C GLN A 414 1.43 -4.37 22.17
N ARG A 415 2.03 -3.36 21.52
CA ARG A 415 1.32 -2.22 20.95
C ARG A 415 0.30 -2.63 19.89
N ASN A 416 0.69 -3.50 18.97
CA ASN A 416 -0.21 -3.95 17.90
C ASN A 416 -1.31 -4.88 18.44
N ARG A 417 -0.98 -5.74 19.41
CA ARG A 417 -1.97 -6.56 20.13
C ARG A 417 -3.01 -5.69 20.83
N GLU A 418 -2.58 -4.64 21.52
CA GLU A 418 -3.49 -3.71 22.19
C GLU A 418 -4.41 -2.95 21.23
N LEU A 419 -3.89 -2.59 20.05
CA LEU A 419 -4.69 -1.98 18.99
C LEU A 419 -5.80 -2.94 18.52
N PHE A 420 -5.48 -4.22 18.34
CA PHE A 420 -6.43 -5.26 18.00
C PHE A 420 -7.47 -5.50 19.10
N TYR A 421 -7.05 -5.65 20.36
CA TYR A 421 -7.97 -5.87 21.48
C TYR A 421 -8.98 -4.72 21.62
N SER A 422 -8.48 -3.48 21.54
CA SER A 422 -9.32 -2.28 21.61
C SER A 422 -10.23 -2.14 20.37
N ALA A 423 -9.85 -2.69 19.22
CA ALA A 423 -10.69 -2.74 18.04
C ALA A 423 -11.78 -3.82 18.16
N LEU A 424 -11.44 -4.99 18.71
CA LEU A 424 -12.37 -6.10 18.94
C LEU A 424 -13.50 -5.71 19.90
N GLU A 425 -13.16 -5.12 21.05
CA GLU A 425 -14.14 -4.62 22.03
C GLU A 425 -15.10 -3.59 21.40
N ARG A 426 -14.55 -2.63 20.65
CA ARG A 426 -15.35 -1.59 19.98
C ARG A 426 -16.24 -2.16 18.88
N ALA A 427 -15.75 -3.14 18.12
CA ALA A 427 -16.51 -3.79 17.07
C ALA A 427 -17.69 -4.57 17.66
N ARG A 428 -17.46 -5.41 18.68
CA ARG A 428 -18.55 -6.15 19.36
C ARG A 428 -19.61 -5.22 19.94
N LYS A 429 -19.18 -4.17 20.64
CA LYS A 429 -20.10 -3.16 21.18
C LYS A 429 -20.91 -2.49 20.06
N GLY A 430 -20.25 -2.01 19.00
CA GLY A 430 -20.93 -1.33 17.90
C GLY A 430 -21.90 -2.23 17.12
N ILE A 431 -21.58 -3.51 16.98
CA ILE A 431 -22.48 -4.50 16.36
C ILE A 431 -23.69 -4.74 17.26
N ARG A 432 -23.48 -4.98 18.57
CA ARG A 432 -24.55 -5.16 19.55
C ARG A 432 -25.51 -3.97 19.60
N ASP A 433 -24.97 -2.76 19.69
CA ASP A 433 -25.76 -1.52 19.71
C ASP A 433 -26.59 -1.34 18.41
N SER A 434 -26.07 -1.83 17.28
CA SER A 434 -26.77 -1.81 15.98
C SER A 434 -27.86 -2.88 15.90
N ASP A 435 -27.63 -4.08 16.43
CA ASP A 435 -28.58 -5.19 16.41
C ASP A 435 -29.79 -4.93 17.30
N LEU A 436 -29.59 -4.28 18.44
CA LEU A 436 -30.67 -3.81 19.32
C LEU A 436 -31.47 -2.64 18.72
N GLY A 437 -31.02 -2.07 17.60
CA GLY A 437 -31.63 -0.89 16.98
C GLY A 437 -31.47 0.40 17.79
N GLU A 438 -30.75 0.34 18.92
CA GLU A 438 -30.61 1.45 19.86
C GLU A 438 -29.79 2.60 19.28
N ARG A 439 -28.70 2.31 18.55
CA ARG A 439 -27.83 3.33 17.97
C ARG A 439 -27.22 2.87 16.65
N GLN A 440 -27.48 3.64 15.59
CA GLN A 440 -26.72 3.55 14.36
C GLN A 440 -25.33 4.13 14.58
N PRO A 441 -24.24 3.53 14.04
CA PRO A 441 -22.94 4.12 14.10
C PRO A 441 -22.96 5.54 13.51
N SER A 442 -22.37 6.49 14.23
CA SER A 442 -22.29 7.88 13.78
C SER A 442 -21.61 7.98 12.42
N GLU A 443 -21.94 9.02 11.67
CA GLU A 443 -21.21 9.33 10.45
C GLU A 443 -19.71 9.50 10.77
N PRO A 444 -18.81 9.02 9.89
CA PRO A 444 -17.39 9.24 10.11
C PRO A 444 -17.12 10.76 10.15
N PRO A 445 -16.31 11.24 11.10
CA PRO A 445 -16.12 12.68 11.32
C PRO A 445 -15.45 13.38 10.14
N THR A 446 -14.77 12.62 9.28
CA THR A 446 -14.20 13.14 8.03
C THR A 446 -14.71 12.32 6.85
N ALA A 447 -14.89 12.96 5.69
CA ALA A 447 -15.24 12.28 4.45
C ALA A 447 -14.11 11.39 3.88
N SER A 448 -12.90 11.46 4.45
CA SER A 448 -11.70 10.81 3.91
C SER A 448 -11.80 9.28 3.82
N PRO A 449 -12.36 8.54 4.80
CA PRO A 449 -12.49 7.08 4.71
C PRO A 449 -13.54 6.70 3.64
N CYS A 450 -14.61 7.49 3.53
CA CYS A 450 -15.70 7.22 2.58
C CYS A 450 -15.31 7.41 1.12
N LYS A 451 -14.30 8.25 0.82
CA LYS A 451 -13.91 8.62 -0.55
C LYS A 451 -13.71 7.41 -1.47
N ASN A 452 -13.06 6.36 -0.96
CA ASN A 452 -12.73 5.12 -1.69
C ASN A 452 -13.33 3.87 -1.01
N CYS A 453 -14.31 4.04 -0.12
CA CYS A 453 -14.90 2.93 0.61
C CYS A 453 -15.75 2.06 -0.32
N PRO A 454 -15.52 0.73 -0.39
CA PRO A 454 -16.30 -0.16 -1.24
C PRO A 454 -17.79 -0.17 -0.89
N HIS A 455 -18.14 -0.06 0.41
CA HIS A 455 -19.54 -0.01 0.85
C HIS A 455 -20.24 1.30 0.48
N GLY A 456 -19.48 2.40 0.36
CA GLY A 456 -20.00 3.70 -0.07
C GLY A 456 -20.01 3.90 -1.58
N ARG A 457 -19.47 2.96 -2.36
CA ARG A 457 -19.36 3.09 -3.81
C ARG A 457 -20.74 2.94 -4.46
N PRO A 458 -21.24 3.96 -5.20
CA PRO A 458 -22.49 3.83 -5.91
C PRO A 458 -22.39 2.80 -7.04
N ARG A 459 -23.42 1.95 -7.14
CA ARG A 459 -23.65 0.94 -8.18
C ARG A 459 -24.98 1.21 -8.86
N ARG A 460 -25.16 0.83 -10.12
CA ARG A 460 -26.45 1.06 -10.78
C ARG A 460 -27.46 0.09 -10.22
N ALA A 461 -28.69 0.56 -9.98
CA ALA A 461 -29.76 -0.33 -9.54
C ALA A 461 -30.07 -1.42 -10.59
N SER A 462 -29.80 -1.14 -11.87
CA SER A 462 -29.92 -2.11 -12.97
C SER A 462 -28.94 -3.28 -12.89
N ASP A 463 -27.85 -3.16 -12.11
CA ASP A 463 -26.85 -4.23 -11.99
C ASP A 463 -27.41 -5.43 -11.20
N GLY A 464 -28.59 -5.29 -10.58
CA GLY A 464 -29.32 -6.41 -9.96
C GLY A 464 -28.66 -6.97 -8.70
N VAL A 465 -27.71 -6.26 -8.09
CA VAL A 465 -27.04 -6.70 -6.86
C VAL A 465 -27.69 -6.01 -5.65
N PRO A 466 -28.69 -6.63 -5.00
CA PRO A 466 -29.30 -6.06 -3.80
C PRO A 466 -28.29 -5.97 -2.66
N THR A 467 -28.54 -5.07 -1.72
CA THR A 467 -27.81 -5.05 -0.45
C THR A 467 -28.51 -6.01 0.51
N MET A 468 -27.76 -6.97 1.04
CA MET A 468 -28.26 -7.98 1.96
C MET A 468 -27.96 -7.60 3.41
N ARG A 469 -28.89 -7.86 4.32
CA ARG A 469 -28.72 -7.75 5.77
C ARG A 469 -29.27 -9.02 6.41
N TYR A 470 -28.40 -9.81 7.02
CA TYR A 470 -28.77 -11.09 7.64
C TYR A 470 -29.57 -12.04 6.74
N GLY A 471 -29.34 -11.97 5.42
CA GLY A 471 -30.07 -12.76 4.41
C GLY A 471 -31.32 -12.09 3.84
N GLU A 472 -31.71 -10.92 4.35
CA GLU A 472 -32.83 -10.13 3.85
C GLU A 472 -32.37 -9.04 2.89
N ILE A 473 -33.16 -8.77 1.85
CA ILE A 473 -32.89 -7.68 0.89
C ILE A 473 -33.35 -6.36 1.51
N LEU A 474 -32.47 -5.36 1.53
CA LEU A 474 -32.81 -4.00 1.95
C LEU A 474 -33.33 -3.17 0.77
N ASP A 475 -34.29 -2.28 1.05
CA ASP A 475 -34.71 -1.28 0.06
C ASP A 475 -33.53 -0.36 -0.31
N PRO A 476 -33.27 -0.14 -1.61
CA PRO A 476 -32.18 0.71 -2.03
C PRO A 476 -32.41 2.16 -1.60
N TYR A 477 -31.37 2.83 -1.09
CA TYR A 477 -31.38 4.27 -0.93
C TYR A 477 -31.07 4.91 -2.30
N VAL A 478 -32.15 5.26 -3.01
CA VAL A 478 -32.09 5.71 -4.39
C VAL A 478 -31.41 7.08 -4.51
N LEU A 479 -30.35 7.09 -5.31
CA LEU A 479 -29.64 8.26 -5.77
C LEU A 479 -29.77 8.35 -7.28
N VAL A 480 -29.92 9.56 -7.81
CA VAL A 480 -30.14 9.80 -9.24
C VAL A 480 -29.02 10.68 -9.80
N ASP A 481 -28.53 10.37 -11.00
CA ASP A 481 -27.63 11.26 -11.74
C ASP A 481 -28.39 12.25 -12.64
N ARG A 482 -27.69 13.19 -13.27
CA ARG A 482 -28.31 14.15 -14.20
C ARG A 482 -29.03 13.53 -15.42
N LYS A 483 -28.83 12.24 -15.68
CA LYS A 483 -29.47 11.50 -16.78
C LYS A 483 -30.60 10.59 -16.28
N SER A 484 -31.11 10.83 -15.08
CA SER A 484 -32.15 10.03 -14.44
C SER A 484 -31.76 8.55 -14.23
N ARG A 485 -30.46 8.22 -14.21
CA ARG A 485 -30.01 6.84 -13.92
C ARG A 485 -29.98 6.63 -12.42
N ILE A 486 -30.52 5.50 -11.99
CA ILE A 486 -30.68 5.12 -10.58
C ILE A 486 -29.42 4.41 -10.09
N TYR A 487 -28.89 4.89 -8.96
CA TYR A 487 -27.76 4.33 -8.25
C TYR A 487 -28.14 4.09 -6.78
N HIS A 488 -27.44 3.15 -6.16
CA HIS A 488 -27.54 2.86 -4.74
C HIS A 488 -26.18 2.36 -4.21
N SER A 489 -26.02 2.20 -2.90
CA SER A 489 -24.76 1.73 -2.30
C SER A 489 -25.07 1.02 -0.99
N SER A 490 -24.34 -0.03 -0.61
CA SER A 490 -24.67 -0.80 0.59
C SER A 490 -24.70 0.02 1.87
N CYS A 491 -23.76 0.97 2.02
CA CYS A 491 -23.75 1.89 3.15
C CYS A 491 -24.93 2.90 3.08
N GLY A 492 -25.31 3.33 1.88
CA GLY A 492 -26.48 4.21 1.69
C GLY A 492 -27.80 3.49 1.99
N ASP A 493 -27.95 2.26 1.50
CA ASP A 493 -29.14 1.41 1.68
C ASP A 493 -29.35 1.13 3.17
N ARG A 494 -28.27 0.73 3.87
CA ARG A 494 -28.34 0.37 5.30
C ARG A 494 -28.55 1.54 6.24
N PHE A 495 -27.93 2.70 5.97
CA PHE A 495 -27.96 3.85 6.88
C PHE A 495 -28.80 5.03 6.36
N ARG A 496 -29.54 4.82 5.26
CA ARG A 496 -30.43 5.80 4.61
C ARG A 496 -29.79 7.18 4.38
N TRP A 497 -28.54 7.18 3.90
CA TRP A 497 -27.75 8.40 3.67
C TRP A 497 -27.00 8.36 2.34
N LYS A 498 -26.42 9.49 1.92
CA LYS A 498 -25.54 9.58 0.74
C LYS A 498 -24.08 9.57 1.20
N PRO A 499 -23.35 8.43 1.11
CA PRO A 499 -21.94 8.40 1.49
C PRO A 499 -21.12 9.40 0.68
N PRO A 500 -20.18 10.14 1.28
CA PRO A 500 -19.32 11.09 0.57
C PRO A 500 -18.19 10.36 -0.19
N HIS A 501 -18.57 9.38 -1.01
CA HIS A 501 -17.70 8.65 -1.91
C HIS A 501 -17.36 9.50 -3.13
N GLU A 502 -16.15 9.34 -3.70
CA GLU A 502 -15.69 10.17 -4.82
C GLU A 502 -16.64 10.13 -6.02
N ARG A 503 -17.34 9.01 -6.23
CA ARG A 503 -18.31 8.82 -7.33
C ARG A 503 -19.70 9.34 -7.03
N SER A 504 -20.00 9.66 -5.76
CA SER A 504 -21.32 10.12 -5.33
C SER A 504 -21.51 11.63 -5.51
N HIS A 505 -20.46 12.41 -5.82
CA HIS A 505 -20.56 13.87 -5.94
C HIS A 505 -21.58 14.35 -6.98
N ARG A 506 -21.81 13.58 -8.06
CA ARG A 506 -22.77 13.92 -9.13
C ARG A 506 -24.18 13.40 -8.91
N LEU A 507 -24.37 12.61 -7.85
CA LEU A 507 -25.64 11.99 -7.54
C LEU A 507 -26.43 12.87 -6.57
N TYR A 508 -27.75 12.90 -6.69
CA TYR A 508 -28.62 13.63 -5.76
C TYR A 508 -29.81 12.75 -5.38
N ARG A 509 -30.44 13.07 -4.24
CA ARG A 509 -31.68 12.42 -3.84
C ARG A 509 -32.82 13.06 -4.65
N PRO A 510 -33.67 12.27 -5.33
CA PRO A 510 -34.85 12.84 -5.98
C PRO A 510 -35.78 13.46 -4.91
N PRO A 511 -36.48 14.55 -5.22
CA PRO A 511 -37.51 15.10 -4.33
C PRO A 511 -38.59 14.04 -4.09
N SER A 512 -39.03 13.91 -2.82
CA SER A 512 -40.06 12.96 -2.37
C SER A 512 -41.46 13.37 -2.82
#